data_AF-A0AAU9X6H8-F1
#
_entry.id   AF-A0AAU9X6H8-F1
#
_cell.length_a   1.000
_cell.length_b   1.000
_cell.length_c   1.000
_cell.angle_alpha   90.00
_cell.angle_beta   90.00
_cell.angle_gamma   90.00
#
_symmetry.space_group_name_H-M   'P 1'
#
loop_
_entity.id
_entity.type
_entity.pdbx_description
1 polymer ?
#
loop_
_entity_poly.entity_id
_entity_poly.type
_entity_poly.pdbx_seq_one_letter_code
_entity_poly.pdbx_strand_id
1 'polypeptide(L)'
;MGPRTTEFITFIALLMFCTLIVLPSTRGAMFCFSKRIEVENRCTVHLAHNLSSPVNCCEAYPNAYYIITNISHLTPGSRDHKLYMERLRFFGADNCFASCRKTVDTGKKCRVKPNGKVKCSCSNQPRPVCSTDLCTYKTECAFKEARQNGRLELEVAYRGMCQTGCRNVSCRKNRTCVLDKYERALCIKCNYPCGSYHGGEVCGADNITYQSNCHLKQKTCEKGTTIGVAYKGRCHASATCDSINCGNKLCVLDHQGRPRCVTCKCQESKPIECAGSGTSMPTIICGSNGVTYQNFCKLREDMCSQKIFIDIKHLGNCKGNLSHPPPPKDEVPKLIATASPIAKPSKSQDVSNYYISLRNLVDILRKNYPLNITTPKYKKLRNHEKKISVIKLLEQIKTKWRRVKSSSPQ
;
A
#
# COMPACT_ATOMS: atom_id res chain seq x y z
N MET A 1 -40.04 -46.09 -75.78
CA MET A 1 -39.39 -44.96 -75.06
C MET A 1 -37.92 -45.33 -74.87
N GLY A 2 -37.03 -44.62 -75.57
CA GLY A 2 -35.69 -45.11 -75.90
C GLY A 2 -34.61 -44.92 -74.82
N PRO A 3 -33.44 -45.57 -74.99
CA PRO A 3 -32.33 -45.67 -74.03
C PRO A 3 -31.54 -44.37 -73.79
N ARG A 4 -32.04 -43.22 -74.25
CA ARG A 4 -31.34 -41.91 -74.13
C ARG A 4 -31.57 -41.19 -72.81
N THR A 5 -32.55 -41.60 -72.00
CA THR A 5 -32.87 -40.92 -70.74
C THR A 5 -31.93 -41.34 -69.61
N THR A 6 -31.44 -42.58 -69.59
CA THR A 6 -30.53 -43.07 -68.56
C THR A 6 -29.13 -42.47 -68.68
N GLU A 7 -28.60 -42.36 -69.91
CA GLU A 7 -27.30 -41.73 -70.15
C GLU A 7 -27.29 -40.23 -69.81
N PHE A 8 -28.39 -39.53 -70.11
CA PHE A 8 -28.53 -38.10 -69.81
C PHE A 8 -28.61 -37.83 -68.31
N ILE A 9 -29.29 -38.70 -67.56
CA ILE A 9 -29.39 -38.60 -66.10
C ILE A 9 -28.04 -38.94 -65.45
N THR A 10 -27.29 -39.93 -65.96
CA THR A 10 -25.93 -40.20 -65.46
C THR A 10 -24.94 -39.08 -65.80
N PHE A 11 -25.08 -38.42 -66.94
CA PHE A 11 -24.21 -37.30 -67.33
C PHE A 11 -24.51 -36.04 -66.50
N ILE A 12 -25.79 -35.74 -66.24
CA ILE A 12 -26.19 -34.68 -65.32
C ILE A 12 -25.80 -35.02 -63.88
N ALA A 13 -25.92 -36.28 -63.45
CA ALA A 13 -25.47 -36.71 -62.13
C ALA A 13 -23.95 -36.61 -61.97
N LEU A 14 -23.16 -36.94 -63.00
CA LEU A 14 -21.69 -36.77 -63.01
C LEU A 14 -21.29 -35.29 -63.07
N LEU A 15 -22.01 -34.45 -63.81
CA LEU A 15 -21.80 -33.00 -63.81
C LEU A 15 -22.18 -32.38 -62.46
N MET A 16 -23.25 -32.85 -61.82
CA MET A 16 -23.67 -32.44 -60.47
C MET A 16 -22.74 -33.00 -59.37
N PHE A 17 -22.17 -34.20 -59.54
CA PHE A 17 -21.15 -34.74 -58.65
C PHE A 17 -19.79 -34.03 -58.83
N CYS A 18 -19.43 -33.65 -60.05
CA CYS A 18 -18.22 -32.86 -60.33
C CYS A 18 -18.35 -31.41 -59.84
N THR A 19 -19.55 -30.81 -59.83
CA THR A 19 -19.77 -29.48 -59.23
C THR A 19 -19.89 -29.52 -57.71
N LEU A 20 -20.22 -30.68 -57.10
CA LEU A 20 -20.25 -30.87 -55.64
C LEU A 20 -18.89 -31.25 -55.02
N ILE A 21 -17.88 -31.66 -55.82
CA ILE A 21 -16.54 -32.04 -55.30
C ILE A 21 -15.48 -30.93 -55.49
N VAL A 22 -15.77 -29.85 -56.19
CA VAL A 22 -14.89 -28.66 -56.20
C VAL A 22 -15.62 -27.46 -55.60
N LEU A 23 -15.85 -27.52 -54.29
CA LEU A 23 -15.92 -26.29 -53.51
C LEU A 23 -14.48 -25.78 -53.38
N PRO A 24 -14.07 -24.68 -54.06
CA PRO A 24 -12.85 -24.01 -53.68
C PRO A 24 -13.05 -23.56 -52.24
N SER A 25 -12.33 -24.19 -51.31
CA SER A 25 -12.31 -23.81 -49.91
C SER A 25 -11.85 -22.34 -49.82
N THR A 26 -12.81 -21.43 -49.73
CA THR A 26 -12.60 -19.98 -49.58
C THR A 26 -12.19 -19.63 -48.16
N ARG A 27 -11.03 -20.13 -47.75
CA ARG A 27 -10.33 -19.68 -46.55
C ARG A 27 -8.93 -19.27 -46.98
N GLY A 28 -8.55 -18.03 -46.68
CA GLY A 28 -7.26 -17.47 -47.08
C GLY A 28 -6.12 -18.45 -46.81
N ALA A 29 -5.25 -18.68 -47.80
CA ALA A 29 -4.16 -19.62 -47.64
C ALA A 29 -3.13 -19.05 -46.68
N MET A 30 -2.74 -19.89 -45.74
CA MET A 30 -1.73 -19.56 -44.76
C MET A 30 -0.41 -20.20 -45.11
N PHE A 31 0.67 -19.47 -44.84
CA PHE A 31 2.04 -19.93 -45.04
C PHE A 31 2.84 -19.78 -43.75
N CYS A 32 3.68 -20.77 -43.48
CA CYS A 32 4.64 -20.83 -42.38
C CYS A 32 6.06 -20.63 -42.87
N PHE A 33 6.87 -19.95 -42.06
CA PHE A 33 8.26 -19.65 -42.33
C PHE A 33 9.10 -19.88 -41.07
N SER A 34 10.37 -20.25 -41.21
CA SER A 34 11.23 -20.48 -40.04
C SER A 34 12.02 -19.25 -39.61
N LYS A 35 12.15 -18.24 -40.49
CA LYS A 35 12.98 -17.06 -40.26
C LYS A 35 12.21 -15.77 -40.57
N ARG A 36 12.61 -14.67 -39.92
CA ARG A 36 12.11 -13.31 -40.18
C ARG A 36 13.28 -12.34 -40.24
N ILE A 37 13.24 -11.45 -41.21
CA ILE A 37 14.11 -10.28 -41.31
C ILE A 37 13.36 -9.13 -40.64
N GLU A 38 13.83 -8.70 -39.46
CA GLU A 38 13.08 -7.74 -38.63
C GLU A 38 12.98 -6.35 -39.26
N VAL A 39 14.07 -5.85 -39.85
CA VAL A 39 14.15 -4.53 -40.48
C VAL A 39 13.16 -4.34 -41.64
N GLU A 40 12.85 -5.41 -42.36
CA GLU A 40 11.95 -5.40 -43.53
C GLU A 40 10.56 -5.98 -43.22
N ASN A 41 10.34 -6.47 -42.00
CA ASN A 41 9.13 -7.22 -41.63
C ASN A 41 8.82 -8.40 -42.59
N ARG A 42 9.86 -9.11 -43.03
CA ARG A 42 9.77 -10.12 -44.08
C ARG A 42 10.04 -11.53 -43.55
N CYS A 43 9.12 -12.45 -43.80
CA CYS A 43 9.24 -13.87 -43.48
C CYS A 43 10.09 -14.56 -44.55
N THR A 44 11.08 -15.35 -44.14
CA THR A 44 11.98 -16.07 -45.06
C THR A 44 12.12 -17.53 -44.64
N VAL A 45 12.51 -18.39 -45.60
CA VAL A 45 12.59 -19.85 -45.45
C VAL A 45 11.22 -20.48 -45.21
N HIS A 46 10.54 -20.83 -46.30
CA HIS A 46 9.21 -21.46 -46.30
C HIS A 46 9.24 -22.85 -45.64
N LEU A 47 8.29 -23.11 -44.73
CA LEU A 47 8.08 -24.40 -44.06
C LEU A 47 6.89 -25.16 -44.64
N ALA A 48 5.71 -24.52 -44.64
CA ALA A 48 4.45 -25.13 -45.03
C ALA A 48 3.48 -24.08 -45.59
N HIS A 49 2.53 -24.50 -46.42
CA HIS A 49 1.49 -23.64 -46.98
C HIS A 49 0.15 -24.35 -47.06
N ASN A 50 -0.89 -23.61 -47.44
CA ASN A 50 -2.27 -24.09 -47.57
C ASN A 50 -2.87 -24.61 -46.25
N LEU A 51 -2.45 -24.01 -45.13
CA LEU A 51 -2.96 -24.37 -43.82
C LEU A 51 -4.31 -23.68 -43.58
N SER A 52 -5.23 -24.40 -42.92
CA SER A 52 -6.58 -23.92 -42.61
C SER A 52 -6.64 -22.95 -41.43
N SER A 53 -5.57 -22.84 -40.63
CA SER A 53 -5.53 -22.03 -39.41
C SER A 53 -4.09 -21.71 -38.95
N PRO A 54 -3.85 -20.55 -38.28
CA PRO A 54 -2.57 -20.22 -37.64
C PRO A 54 -2.13 -21.22 -36.58
N VAL A 55 -3.10 -21.92 -35.98
CA VAL A 55 -2.85 -22.92 -34.94
C VAL A 55 -2.04 -24.09 -35.51
N ASN A 56 -2.39 -24.56 -36.71
CA ASN A 56 -1.73 -25.71 -37.33
C ASN A 56 -0.25 -25.41 -37.64
N CYS A 57 0.06 -24.16 -38.02
CA CYS A 57 1.43 -23.69 -38.22
C CYS A 57 2.25 -23.79 -36.93
N CYS A 58 1.71 -23.25 -35.85
CA CYS A 58 2.41 -23.14 -34.58
C CYS A 58 2.46 -24.46 -33.78
N GLU A 59 1.55 -25.40 -34.03
CA GLU A 59 1.60 -26.75 -33.48
C GLU A 59 2.68 -27.60 -34.15
N ALA A 60 2.77 -27.54 -35.49
CA ALA A 60 3.80 -28.27 -36.23
C ALA A 60 5.19 -27.65 -36.06
N TYR A 61 5.27 -26.31 -35.96
CA TYR A 61 6.53 -25.57 -35.92
C TYR A 61 6.51 -24.50 -34.80
N PRO A 62 6.96 -24.84 -33.58
CA PRO A 62 6.84 -23.97 -32.42
C PRO A 62 7.49 -22.60 -32.57
N ASN A 63 8.55 -22.48 -33.38
CA ASN A 63 9.30 -21.22 -33.59
C ASN A 63 8.93 -20.50 -34.89
N ALA A 64 7.97 -21.02 -35.65
CA ALA A 64 7.67 -20.48 -36.97
C ALA A 64 7.05 -19.08 -36.91
N TYR A 65 7.13 -18.39 -38.04
CA TYR A 65 6.41 -17.19 -38.39
C TYR A 65 5.35 -17.56 -39.41
N TYR A 66 4.32 -16.75 -39.56
CA TYR A 66 3.28 -17.02 -40.56
C TYR A 66 2.76 -15.74 -41.20
N ILE A 67 2.14 -15.91 -42.37
CA ILE A 67 1.36 -14.88 -43.05
C ILE A 67 -0.06 -15.41 -43.31
N ILE A 68 -1.01 -14.49 -43.35
CA ILE A 68 -2.37 -14.77 -43.80
C ILE A 68 -2.52 -14.05 -45.13
N THR A 69 -2.61 -14.79 -46.24
CA THR A 69 -2.82 -14.18 -47.55
C THR A 69 -4.16 -14.60 -48.12
N ASN A 70 -4.80 -13.68 -48.83
CA ASN A 70 -6.01 -13.99 -49.55
C ASN A 70 -5.66 -14.39 -50.99
N ILE A 71 -5.42 -15.67 -51.22
CA ILE A 71 -5.17 -16.20 -52.58
C ILE A 71 -6.47 -16.61 -53.29
N SER A 72 -7.65 -16.22 -52.79
CA SER A 72 -8.93 -16.58 -53.42
C SER A 72 -9.05 -16.10 -54.87
N HIS A 73 -8.29 -15.07 -55.25
CA HIS A 73 -8.19 -14.58 -56.63
C HIS A 73 -7.28 -15.40 -57.54
N LEU A 74 -6.49 -16.33 -57.00
CA LEU A 74 -5.56 -17.17 -57.76
C LEU A 74 -6.15 -18.57 -57.89
N THR A 75 -6.49 -18.97 -59.11
CA THR A 75 -6.89 -20.35 -59.42
C THR A 75 -5.73 -21.32 -59.13
N PRO A 76 -5.93 -22.34 -58.27
CA PRO A 76 -4.89 -23.33 -57.97
C PRO A 76 -4.37 -24.00 -59.25
N GLY A 77 -3.05 -24.06 -59.38
CA GLY A 77 -2.38 -24.66 -60.53
C GLY A 77 -2.23 -23.74 -61.76
N SER A 78 -2.82 -22.54 -61.75
CA SER A 78 -2.59 -21.55 -62.81
C SER A 78 -1.14 -21.08 -62.85
N ARG A 79 -0.75 -20.46 -63.98
CA ARG A 79 0.58 -19.86 -64.15
C ARG A 79 0.87 -18.82 -63.06
N ASP A 80 -0.10 -17.97 -62.75
CA ASP A 80 0.04 -16.92 -61.72
C ASP A 80 0.15 -17.51 -60.32
N HIS A 81 -0.60 -18.58 -60.03
CA HIS A 81 -0.47 -19.31 -58.78
C HIS A 81 0.94 -19.93 -58.62
N LYS A 82 1.48 -20.55 -59.68
CA LYS A 82 2.84 -21.13 -59.66
C LYS A 82 3.90 -20.05 -59.47
N LEU A 83 3.84 -18.94 -60.20
CA LEU A 83 4.74 -17.79 -60.06
C LEU A 83 4.70 -17.19 -58.66
N TYR A 84 3.49 -17.06 -58.08
CA TYR A 84 3.32 -16.56 -56.72
C TYR A 84 3.96 -17.49 -55.68
N MET A 85 3.76 -18.81 -55.82
CA MET A 85 4.38 -19.80 -54.94
C MET A 85 5.91 -19.83 -55.06
N GLU A 86 6.43 -19.68 -56.27
CA GLU A 86 7.88 -19.63 -56.52
C GLU A 86 8.51 -18.36 -55.95
N ARG A 87 7.84 -17.21 -56.13
CA ARG A 87 8.23 -15.95 -55.48
C ARG A 87 8.28 -16.09 -53.96
N LEU A 88 7.28 -16.70 -53.33
CA LEU A 88 7.24 -16.90 -51.88
C LEU A 88 8.36 -17.81 -51.37
N ARG A 89 8.74 -18.83 -52.15
CA ARG A 89 9.86 -19.72 -51.79
C ARG A 89 11.21 -19.01 -51.85
N PHE A 90 11.45 -18.21 -52.89
CA PHE A 90 12.75 -17.56 -53.12
C PHE A 90 12.91 -16.23 -52.38
N PHE A 91 11.90 -15.36 -52.44
CA PHE A 91 11.98 -13.99 -51.91
C PHE A 91 11.33 -13.82 -50.55
N GLY A 92 10.62 -14.85 -50.06
CA GLY A 92 9.87 -14.78 -48.82
C GLY A 92 8.58 -13.99 -48.97
N ALA A 93 8.01 -13.57 -47.83
CA ALA A 93 6.74 -12.87 -47.77
C ALA A 93 6.79 -11.64 -46.88
N ASP A 94 6.21 -10.55 -47.37
CA ASP A 94 6.04 -9.31 -46.60
C ASP A 94 4.90 -9.45 -45.59
N ASN A 95 4.83 -8.53 -44.62
CA ASN A 95 3.82 -8.51 -43.56
C ASN A 95 3.84 -9.77 -42.66
N CYS A 96 5.05 -10.19 -42.30
CA CYS A 96 5.29 -11.34 -41.44
C CYS A 96 4.69 -11.16 -40.03
N PHE A 97 3.79 -12.05 -39.60
CA PHE A 97 3.27 -12.03 -38.22
C PHE A 97 4.31 -12.56 -37.23
N ALA A 98 4.18 -12.16 -35.96
CA ALA A 98 5.13 -12.48 -34.90
C ALA A 98 5.29 -14.00 -34.66
N SER A 99 6.50 -14.42 -34.25
CA SER A 99 6.84 -15.83 -34.00
C SER A 99 5.84 -16.53 -33.08
N CYS A 100 5.49 -17.78 -33.44
CA CYS A 100 4.74 -18.74 -32.64
C CYS A 100 5.35 -18.92 -31.23
N ARG A 101 6.67 -18.75 -31.10
CA ARG A 101 7.41 -18.74 -29.82
C ARG A 101 7.86 -17.34 -29.48
N LYS A 102 6.95 -16.50 -28.97
CA LYS A 102 7.37 -15.54 -27.93
C LYS A 102 7.31 -16.21 -26.55
N THR A 103 8.18 -17.19 -26.33
CA THR A 103 8.65 -17.63 -25.00
C THR A 103 10.17 -17.73 -25.13
N VAL A 104 10.95 -16.87 -24.49
CA VAL A 104 11.47 -16.99 -23.12
C VAL A 104 11.77 -15.55 -22.69
N ASP A 105 11.06 -14.92 -21.75
CA ASP A 105 11.71 -14.64 -20.45
C ASP A 105 10.74 -14.28 -19.28
N THR A 106 9.42 -14.45 -19.40
CA THR A 106 8.50 -13.83 -18.41
C THR A 106 7.29 -14.66 -17.93
N GLY A 107 7.33 -15.98 -18.03
CA GLY A 107 6.31 -16.83 -17.37
C GLY A 107 4.89 -16.71 -17.94
N LYS A 108 4.74 -16.20 -19.17
CA LYS A 108 3.47 -16.18 -19.93
C LYS A 108 3.37 -17.39 -20.87
N LYS A 109 2.21 -18.06 -20.88
CA LYS A 109 1.79 -19.00 -21.92
C LYS A 109 0.96 -18.25 -22.97
N CYS A 110 1.42 -18.24 -24.21
CA CYS A 110 0.77 -17.58 -25.32
C CYS A 110 0.06 -18.60 -26.23
N ARG A 111 -1.17 -18.30 -26.64
CA ARG A 111 -1.94 -19.07 -27.62
C ARG A 111 -2.33 -18.17 -28.78
N VAL A 112 -2.17 -18.68 -30.00
CA VAL A 112 -2.60 -17.98 -31.22
C VAL A 112 -4.08 -18.23 -31.43
N LYS A 113 -4.87 -17.18 -31.63
CA LYS A 113 -6.29 -17.28 -31.96
C LYS A 113 -6.49 -17.53 -33.47
N PRO A 114 -7.64 -18.07 -33.91
CA PRO A 114 -7.94 -18.29 -35.33
C PRO A 114 -7.82 -17.04 -36.22
N ASN A 115 -8.06 -15.86 -35.64
CA ASN A 115 -7.91 -14.57 -36.33
C ASN A 115 -6.45 -14.04 -36.38
N GLY A 116 -5.46 -14.89 -36.08
CA GLY A 116 -4.04 -14.53 -36.09
C GLY A 116 -3.58 -13.68 -34.90
N LYS A 117 -4.45 -13.28 -33.96
CA LYS A 117 -4.04 -12.54 -32.75
C LYS A 117 -3.47 -13.48 -31.69
N VAL A 118 -2.32 -13.13 -31.12
CA VAL A 118 -1.71 -13.89 -30.01
C VAL A 118 -2.27 -13.40 -28.67
N LYS A 119 -2.89 -14.28 -27.90
CA LYS A 119 -3.30 -14.01 -26.51
C LYS A 119 -2.34 -14.68 -25.55
N CYS A 120 -1.65 -13.89 -24.75
CA CYS A 120 -0.77 -14.38 -23.69
C CYS A 120 -1.47 -14.32 -22.34
N SER A 121 -1.31 -15.38 -21.55
CA SER A 121 -1.82 -15.50 -20.18
C SER A 121 -0.69 -15.94 -19.26
N CYS A 122 -0.69 -15.55 -18.00
CA CYS A 122 0.32 -16.02 -17.06
C CYS A 122 0.22 -17.54 -16.87
N SER A 123 1.37 -18.23 -16.79
CA SER A 123 1.42 -19.63 -16.41
C SER A 123 0.91 -19.78 -14.96
N ASN A 124 0.06 -20.77 -14.69
CA ASN A 124 -0.52 -21.03 -13.36
C ASN A 124 0.48 -21.64 -12.35
N GLN A 125 1.79 -21.55 -12.57
CA GLN A 125 2.77 -22.04 -11.60
C GLN A 125 2.79 -21.10 -10.37
N PRO A 126 2.46 -21.60 -9.16
CA PRO A 126 2.36 -20.76 -7.97
C PRO A 126 3.75 -20.37 -7.47
N ARG A 127 4.24 -19.23 -7.96
CA ARG A 127 5.45 -18.56 -7.45
C ARG A 127 5.04 -17.19 -6.94
N PRO A 128 4.43 -17.11 -5.74
CA PRO A 128 3.87 -15.87 -5.24
C PRO A 128 4.96 -14.86 -4.91
N VAL A 129 4.62 -13.58 -5.00
CA VAL A 129 5.49 -12.46 -4.61
C VAL A 129 4.70 -11.46 -3.78
N CYS A 130 5.35 -10.91 -2.75
CA CYS A 130 4.83 -9.78 -2.00
C CYS A 130 5.44 -8.50 -2.57
N SER A 131 4.60 -7.53 -2.89
CA SER A 131 4.99 -6.25 -3.45
C SER A 131 5.13 -5.17 -2.38
N THR A 132 5.67 -4.01 -2.78
CA THR A 132 5.86 -2.86 -1.89
C THR A 132 4.57 -2.21 -1.39
N ASP A 133 3.42 -2.49 -2.02
CA ASP A 133 2.09 -2.09 -1.55
C ASP A 133 1.44 -3.14 -0.62
N LEU A 134 2.20 -4.16 -0.15
CA LEU A 134 1.73 -5.24 0.73
C LEU A 134 0.66 -6.14 0.10
N CYS A 135 0.63 -6.19 -1.23
CA CYS A 135 -0.23 -7.11 -1.98
C CYS A 135 0.50 -8.42 -2.31
N THR A 136 -0.24 -9.52 -2.23
CA THR A 136 0.26 -10.84 -2.63
C THR A 136 -0.18 -11.13 -4.06
N TYR A 137 0.79 -11.18 -4.97
CA TYR A 137 0.53 -11.62 -6.34
C TYR A 137 0.79 -13.12 -6.43
N LYS A 138 -0.18 -13.89 -6.94
CA LYS A 138 -0.09 -15.35 -7.09
C LYS A 138 1.12 -15.79 -7.92
N THR A 139 1.53 -14.96 -8.88
CA THR A 139 2.71 -15.19 -9.73
C THR A 139 3.45 -13.88 -9.99
N GLU A 140 4.75 -13.97 -10.26
CA GLU A 140 5.57 -12.82 -10.69
C GLU A 140 5.06 -12.24 -12.03
N CYS A 141 4.44 -13.05 -12.89
CA CYS A 141 3.81 -12.58 -14.12
C CYS A 141 2.60 -11.67 -13.84
N ALA A 142 1.73 -12.06 -12.90
CA ALA A 142 0.57 -11.25 -12.49
C ALA A 142 1.00 -9.91 -11.90
N PHE A 143 2.08 -9.91 -11.12
CA PHE A 143 2.71 -8.68 -10.62
C PHE A 143 3.18 -7.76 -11.78
N LYS A 144 3.89 -8.32 -12.77
CA LYS A 144 4.39 -7.56 -13.93
C LYS A 144 3.26 -6.93 -14.74
N GLU A 145 2.15 -7.65 -14.91
CA GLU A 145 0.93 -7.13 -15.56
C GLU A 145 0.31 -5.97 -14.77
N ALA A 146 0.19 -6.10 -13.44
CA ALA A 146 -0.32 -5.02 -12.59
C ALA A 146 0.56 -3.76 -12.65
N ARG A 147 1.89 -3.92 -12.72
CA ARG A 147 2.84 -2.80 -12.92
C ARG A 147 2.64 -2.10 -14.26
N GLN A 148 2.41 -2.87 -15.33
CA GLN A 148 2.16 -2.34 -16.68
C GLN A 148 0.82 -1.60 -16.80
N ASN A 149 -0.19 -1.99 -16.02
CA ASN A 149 -1.51 -1.37 -16.01
C ASN A 149 -1.59 -0.13 -15.06
N GLY A 150 -0.55 0.70 -15.03
CA GLY A 150 -0.56 1.98 -14.32
C GLY A 150 0.05 1.98 -12.91
N ARG A 151 0.70 0.90 -12.46
CA ARG A 151 1.42 0.83 -11.16
C ARG A 151 2.93 0.82 -11.35
N LEU A 152 3.49 1.76 -12.12
CA LEU A 152 4.89 1.75 -12.56
C LEU A 152 5.92 1.78 -11.42
N GLU A 153 5.59 2.38 -10.28
CA GLU A 153 6.49 2.44 -9.11
C GLU A 153 6.51 1.15 -8.28
N LEU A 154 5.60 0.22 -8.55
CA LEU A 154 5.43 -0.99 -7.76
C LEU A 154 6.63 -1.92 -7.94
N GLU A 155 7.27 -2.33 -6.83
CA GLU A 155 8.36 -3.30 -6.83
C GLU A 155 7.98 -4.58 -6.08
N VAL A 156 8.68 -5.68 -6.39
CA VAL A 156 8.66 -6.87 -5.55
C VAL A 156 9.47 -6.58 -4.29
N ALA A 157 8.82 -6.61 -3.13
CA ALA A 157 9.47 -6.45 -1.84
C ALA A 157 10.26 -7.72 -1.46
N TYR A 158 9.61 -8.88 -1.55
CA TYR A 158 10.19 -10.20 -1.29
C TYR A 158 9.42 -11.33 -2.00
N ARG A 159 10.01 -12.52 -2.08
CA ARG A 159 9.37 -13.72 -2.66
C ARG A 159 8.48 -14.39 -1.61
N GLY A 160 7.39 -15.02 -2.05
CA GLY A 160 6.38 -15.60 -1.18
C GLY A 160 5.15 -14.72 -1.04
N MET A 161 4.18 -15.19 -0.25
CA MET A 161 3.02 -14.37 0.13
C MET A 161 3.43 -13.32 1.16
N CYS A 162 2.68 -12.22 1.23
CA CYS A 162 2.93 -11.23 2.28
C CYS A 162 2.74 -11.84 3.67
N GLN A 163 3.69 -11.57 4.57
CA GLN A 163 3.78 -12.15 5.89
C GLN A 163 3.45 -11.13 6.99
N THR A 164 3.00 -11.66 8.13
CA THR A 164 3.05 -10.99 9.42
C THR A 164 4.35 -11.37 10.13
N GLY A 165 5.10 -10.40 10.64
CA GLY A 165 6.40 -10.65 11.26
C GLY A 165 7.56 -10.80 10.25
N CYS A 166 8.79 -10.53 10.71
CA CYS A 166 9.99 -10.54 9.87
C CYS A 166 10.73 -11.89 9.83
N ARG A 167 10.30 -12.90 10.59
CA ARG A 167 11.02 -14.17 10.78
C ARG A 167 11.34 -14.91 9.47
N ASN A 168 10.40 -14.92 8.53
CA ASN A 168 10.51 -15.63 7.26
C ASN A 168 10.59 -14.68 6.04
N VAL A 169 11.04 -13.45 6.25
CA VAL A 169 11.05 -12.41 5.22
C VAL A 169 12.48 -12.05 4.84
N SER A 170 12.86 -12.37 3.60
CA SER A 170 14.14 -11.96 3.01
C SER A 170 13.92 -10.81 2.03
N CYS A 171 14.24 -9.61 2.47
CA CYS A 171 14.09 -8.40 1.67
C CYS A 171 15.08 -8.33 0.49
N ARG A 172 14.62 -7.81 -0.66
CA ARG A 172 15.48 -7.60 -1.85
C ARG A 172 16.23 -6.26 -1.78
N LYS A 173 17.36 -6.16 -2.50
CA LYS A 173 18.13 -4.92 -2.72
C LYS A 173 18.63 -4.25 -1.41
N ASN A 174 19.17 -5.05 -0.47
CA ASN A 174 19.70 -4.57 0.83
C ASN A 174 18.72 -3.70 1.61
N ARG A 175 17.45 -4.10 1.59
CA ARG A 175 16.39 -3.48 2.41
C ARG A 175 16.28 -4.21 3.74
N THR A 176 15.83 -3.50 4.76
CA THR A 176 15.59 -4.06 6.09
C THR A 176 14.12 -4.40 6.24
N CYS A 177 13.84 -5.56 6.84
CA CYS A 177 12.48 -5.91 7.21
C CYS A 177 12.07 -5.13 8.47
N VAL A 178 10.95 -4.43 8.39
CA VAL A 178 10.34 -3.72 9.52
C VAL A 178 8.87 -4.10 9.63
N LEU A 179 8.30 -3.97 10.82
CA LEU A 179 6.86 -4.19 11.04
C LEU A 179 6.10 -2.86 11.06
N ASP A 180 4.97 -2.78 10.35
CA ASP A 180 4.03 -1.67 10.55
C ASP A 180 3.18 -1.86 11.81
N LYS A 181 2.26 -0.92 12.04
CA LYS A 181 1.29 -0.97 13.13
C LYS A 181 0.41 -2.21 13.13
N TYR A 182 0.28 -2.91 12.00
CA TYR A 182 -0.52 -4.12 11.83
C TYR A 182 0.35 -5.38 11.88
N GLU A 183 1.61 -5.26 12.33
CA GLU A 183 2.60 -6.34 12.35
C GLU A 183 2.91 -6.95 10.97
N ARG A 184 2.59 -6.25 9.89
CA ARG A 184 2.90 -6.69 8.52
C ARG A 184 4.36 -6.41 8.22
N ALA A 185 5.02 -7.33 7.53
CA ALA A 185 6.40 -7.17 7.14
C ALA A 185 6.54 -6.25 5.92
N LEU A 186 7.31 -5.16 6.08
CA LEU A 186 7.68 -4.23 5.02
C LEU A 186 9.19 -4.26 4.79
N CYS A 187 9.59 -4.24 3.53
CA CYS A 187 11.00 -4.09 3.16
C CYS A 187 11.28 -2.64 2.78
N ILE A 188 11.99 -1.91 3.63
CA ILE A 188 12.32 -0.49 3.41
C ILE A 188 13.83 -0.26 3.38
N LYS A 189 14.26 0.86 2.80
CA LYS A 189 15.66 1.30 2.91
C LYS A 189 15.82 2.10 4.19
N CYS A 190 16.67 1.65 5.10
CA CYS A 190 17.09 2.44 6.25
C CYS A 190 18.16 3.45 5.84
N ASN A 191 17.75 4.51 5.14
CA ASN A 191 18.63 5.66 4.89
C ASN A 191 17.90 6.92 5.32
N TYR A 192 18.18 7.34 6.55
CA TYR A 192 17.64 8.55 7.14
C TYR A 192 18.80 9.52 7.38
N PRO A 193 19.18 10.33 6.38
CA PRO A 193 20.20 11.36 6.55
C PRO A 193 19.65 12.45 7.49
N CYS A 194 19.84 12.26 8.79
CA CYS A 194 19.39 13.20 9.79
C CYS A 194 20.42 14.34 9.91
N GLY A 195 20.07 15.51 9.37
CA GLY A 195 20.84 16.74 9.53
C GLY A 195 20.79 17.32 10.96
N SER A 196 21.36 18.51 11.15
CA SER A 196 21.52 19.13 12.48
C SER A 196 20.22 19.71 13.08
N TYR A 197 19.21 20.08 12.26
CA TYR A 197 17.99 20.77 12.72
C TYR A 197 16.71 20.06 12.25
N HIS A 198 16.05 19.28 13.12
CA HIS A 198 14.86 18.48 12.74
C HIS A 198 13.70 18.48 13.74
N GLY A 199 13.43 19.61 14.38
CA GLY A 199 12.14 19.80 15.09
C GLY A 199 12.11 19.35 16.56
N GLY A 200 13.28 19.28 17.20
CA GLY A 200 13.43 19.07 18.65
C GLY A 200 13.40 17.61 19.09
N GLU A 201 13.79 17.38 20.34
CA GLU A 201 13.86 16.06 20.95
C GLU A 201 12.48 15.38 21.02
N VAL A 202 12.48 14.06 21.01
CA VAL A 202 11.28 13.23 21.20
C VAL A 202 11.57 12.09 22.17
N CYS A 203 10.58 11.76 23.00
CA CYS A 203 10.65 10.60 23.86
C CYS A 203 10.08 9.40 23.10
N GLY A 204 10.89 8.36 22.95
CA GLY A 204 10.51 7.10 22.32
C GLY A 204 9.64 6.25 23.23
N ALA A 205 8.95 5.29 22.61
CA ALA A 205 8.14 4.30 23.30
C ALA A 205 8.92 3.37 24.22
N ASP A 206 10.22 3.30 24.01
CA ASP A 206 11.21 2.57 24.79
C ASP A 206 11.83 3.42 25.89
N ASN A 207 11.29 4.61 26.16
CA ASN A 207 11.77 5.56 27.18
C ASN A 207 13.17 6.10 26.90
N ILE A 208 13.60 6.10 25.63
CA ILE A 208 14.85 6.71 25.17
C ILE A 208 14.56 8.07 24.54
N THR A 209 15.34 9.09 24.92
CA THR A 209 15.28 10.41 24.27
C THR A 209 16.04 10.35 22.96
N TYR A 210 15.37 10.71 21.87
CA TYR A 210 15.98 10.87 20.55
C TYR A 210 16.11 12.35 20.21
N GLN A 211 17.24 12.72 19.61
CA GLN A 211 17.53 14.10 19.21
C GLN A 211 16.49 14.70 18.27
N SER A 212 15.86 13.86 17.45
CA SER A 212 14.72 14.25 16.61
C SER A 212 13.87 13.05 16.20
N ASN A 213 12.71 13.32 15.61
CA ASN A 213 11.87 12.30 14.99
C ASN A 213 12.59 11.57 13.84
N CYS A 214 13.57 12.20 13.19
CA CYS A 214 14.40 11.54 12.18
C CYS A 214 15.26 10.43 12.81
N HIS A 215 15.98 10.76 13.88
CA HIS A 215 16.83 9.80 14.60
C HIS A 215 16.04 8.64 15.20
N LEU A 216 14.82 8.91 15.70
CA LEU A 216 13.91 7.85 16.15
C LEU A 216 13.52 6.91 14.99
N LYS A 217 13.18 7.45 13.81
CA LYS A 217 12.84 6.65 12.63
C LYS A 217 14.04 5.84 12.12
N GLN A 218 15.23 6.44 12.13
CA GLN A 218 16.48 5.74 11.82
C GLN A 218 16.63 4.53 12.74
N LYS A 219 16.53 4.75 14.06
CA LYS A 219 16.72 3.66 15.02
C LYS A 219 15.63 2.60 14.98
N THR A 220 14.39 3.03 14.73
CA THR A 220 13.25 2.13 14.45
C THR A 220 13.55 1.21 13.28
N CYS A 221 14.10 1.75 12.19
CA CYS A 221 14.42 0.98 11.00
C CYS A 221 15.55 -0.02 11.25
N GLU A 222 16.62 0.41 11.92
CA GLU A 222 17.74 -0.46 12.32
C GLU A 222 17.30 -1.59 13.24
N LYS A 223 16.36 -1.33 14.16
CA LYS A 223 15.82 -2.31 15.10
C LYS A 223 14.89 -3.34 14.43
N GLY A 224 14.29 -3.01 13.29
CA GLY A 224 13.33 -3.89 12.60
C GLY A 224 11.91 -3.91 13.22
N THR A 225 11.67 -3.13 14.28
CA THR A 225 10.38 -3.08 14.99
C THR A 225 9.99 -1.63 15.25
N THR A 226 8.70 -1.30 15.12
CA THR A 226 8.21 0.08 15.31
C THR A 226 8.52 0.59 16.73
N ILE A 227 9.27 1.69 16.83
CA ILE A 227 9.38 2.50 18.05
C ILE A 227 8.46 3.71 17.83
N GLY A 228 7.34 3.76 18.55
CA GLY A 228 6.44 4.91 18.48
C GLY A 228 7.03 6.12 19.22
N VAL A 229 6.65 7.33 18.82
CA VAL A 229 6.87 8.52 19.66
C VAL A 229 5.88 8.44 20.84
N ALA A 230 6.38 8.43 22.07
CA ALA A 230 5.55 8.55 23.27
C ALA A 230 5.03 9.99 23.41
N TYR A 231 5.93 10.97 23.40
CA TYR A 231 5.58 12.40 23.44
C TYR A 231 6.73 13.26 22.90
N LYS A 232 6.46 14.56 22.67
CA LYS A 232 7.48 15.52 22.24
C LYS A 232 8.32 15.98 23.44
N GLY A 233 9.60 16.24 23.22
CA GLY A 233 10.57 16.57 24.26
C GLY A 233 11.33 15.34 24.78
N ARG A 234 12.25 15.57 25.72
CA ARG A 234 13.02 14.50 26.39
C ARG A 234 12.14 13.58 27.24
N CYS A 235 12.57 12.34 27.42
CA CYS A 235 11.94 11.45 28.39
C CYS A 235 12.19 11.91 29.84
N HIS A 236 11.19 11.70 30.70
CA HIS A 236 11.27 11.95 32.15
C HIS A 236 10.89 10.67 32.92
N ALA A 237 11.69 10.30 33.92
CA ALA A 237 11.46 9.08 34.71
C ALA A 237 10.14 9.10 35.50
N SER A 238 9.73 10.27 35.98
CA SER A 238 8.48 10.51 36.72
C SER A 238 7.37 11.09 35.85
N ALA A 239 7.42 10.88 34.53
CA ALA A 239 6.41 11.42 33.62
C ALA A 239 5.03 10.85 33.93
N THR A 240 4.06 11.72 34.18
CA THR A 240 2.62 11.42 34.24
C THR A 240 1.87 12.20 33.18
N CYS A 241 0.61 11.85 32.92
CA CYS A 241 -0.22 12.61 31.97
C CYS A 241 -0.45 14.07 32.38
N ASP A 242 -0.33 14.40 33.67
CA ASP A 242 -0.42 15.78 34.15
C ASP A 242 0.84 16.60 33.84
N SER A 243 2.00 15.93 33.79
CA SER A 243 3.30 16.57 33.53
C SER A 243 3.65 16.69 32.04
N ILE A 244 3.00 15.91 31.18
CA ILE A 244 3.29 15.84 29.75
C ILE A 244 2.31 16.69 28.95
N ASN A 245 2.83 17.64 28.17
CA ASN A 245 2.03 18.43 27.26
C ASN A 245 1.86 17.74 25.89
N CYS A 246 0.68 17.16 25.67
CA CYS A 246 0.32 16.52 24.40
C CYS A 246 -0.22 17.49 23.33
N GLY A 247 -0.34 18.79 23.61
CA GLY A 247 -0.94 19.76 22.70
C GLY A 247 -2.40 19.40 22.38
N ASN A 248 -2.70 19.13 21.12
CA ASN A 248 -4.04 18.74 20.64
C ASN A 248 -4.29 17.21 20.66
N LYS A 249 -3.38 16.44 21.23
CA LYS A 249 -3.49 14.98 21.39
C LYS A 249 -3.93 14.64 22.81
N LEU A 250 -4.53 13.48 22.98
CA LEU A 250 -4.91 12.95 24.29
C LEU A 250 -3.71 12.24 24.92
N CYS A 251 -3.50 12.43 26.22
CA CYS A 251 -2.58 11.60 26.98
C CYS A 251 -3.29 10.33 27.46
N VAL A 252 -2.69 9.17 27.20
CA VAL A 252 -3.12 7.86 27.67
C VAL A 252 -1.95 7.15 28.35
N LEU A 253 -2.23 6.18 29.23
CA LEU A 253 -1.19 5.44 29.95
C LEU A 253 -0.94 4.08 29.31
N ASP A 254 0.32 3.69 29.10
CA ASP A 254 0.66 2.32 28.73
C ASP A 254 0.56 1.34 29.91
N HIS A 255 0.74 0.04 29.63
CA HIS A 255 0.68 -1.02 30.64
C HIS A 255 1.73 -0.87 31.77
N GLN A 256 2.74 -0.01 31.59
CA GLN A 256 3.75 0.33 32.60
C GLN A 256 3.44 1.66 33.30
N GLY A 257 2.26 2.24 33.06
CA GLY A 257 1.85 3.53 33.62
C GLY A 257 2.53 4.73 32.97
N ARG A 258 3.17 4.58 31.82
CA ARG A 258 3.91 5.67 31.17
C ARG A 258 3.02 6.45 30.20
N PRO A 259 3.14 7.79 30.14
CA PRO A 259 2.28 8.63 29.32
C PRO A 259 2.59 8.52 27.83
N ARG A 260 1.54 8.47 27.02
CA ARG A 260 1.56 8.42 25.54
C ARG A 260 0.61 9.47 24.99
N CYS A 261 1.13 10.33 24.11
CA CYS A 261 0.33 11.31 23.40
C CYS A 261 -0.22 10.71 22.10
N VAL A 262 -1.50 10.36 22.10
CA VAL A 262 -2.20 9.75 20.97
C VAL A 262 -3.19 10.73 20.34
N THR A 263 -3.24 10.81 19.02
CA THR A 263 -4.38 11.49 18.36
C THR A 263 -5.61 10.61 18.54
N CYS A 264 -6.80 11.15 18.81
CA CYS A 264 -8.04 10.37 18.82
C CYS A 264 -8.78 10.39 17.48
N LYS A 265 -8.49 11.38 16.64
CA LYS A 265 -9.02 11.44 15.28
C LYS A 265 -8.48 10.25 14.48
N CYS A 266 -9.39 9.43 13.96
CA CYS A 266 -9.06 8.40 12.98
C CYS A 266 -9.44 8.91 11.59
N GLN A 267 -8.48 8.92 10.67
CA GLN A 267 -8.77 8.99 9.24
C GLN A 267 -8.58 7.58 8.72
N GLU A 268 -9.66 6.97 8.25
CA GLU A 268 -9.55 5.69 7.56
C GLU A 268 -8.74 5.91 6.28
N SER A 269 -7.53 5.34 6.26
CA SER A 269 -6.84 5.12 4.99
C SER A 269 -7.65 4.10 4.21
N LYS A 270 -8.06 4.43 2.98
CA LYS A 270 -8.75 3.50 2.08
C LYS A 270 -8.05 2.13 2.13
N PRO A 271 -8.80 1.02 2.20
CA PRO A 271 -8.23 -0.32 2.13
C PRO A 271 -7.26 -0.42 0.96
N ILE A 272 -6.15 -1.12 1.16
CA ILE A 272 -5.21 -1.38 0.05
C ILE A 272 -5.95 -2.27 -0.96
N GLU A 273 -6.44 -1.66 -2.04
CA GLU A 273 -7.09 -2.37 -3.13
C GLU A 273 -6.01 -3.04 -3.99
N CYS A 274 -5.76 -4.30 -3.71
CA CYS A 274 -4.82 -5.10 -4.47
C CYS A 274 -5.46 -5.54 -5.79
N ALA A 275 -5.16 -4.84 -6.89
CA ALA A 275 -5.67 -5.17 -8.22
C ALA A 275 -5.25 -6.61 -8.59
N GLY A 276 -6.24 -7.49 -8.81
CA GLY A 276 -6.04 -8.90 -9.18
C GLY A 276 -5.64 -9.85 -8.03
N SER A 277 -5.67 -9.39 -6.78
CA SER A 277 -5.14 -10.15 -5.64
C SER A 277 -6.18 -10.96 -4.86
N GLY A 278 -7.48 -10.72 -5.02
CA GLY A 278 -8.55 -11.50 -4.38
C GLY A 278 -8.57 -11.55 -2.84
N THR A 279 -7.60 -10.95 -2.14
CA THR A 279 -7.55 -10.90 -0.68
C THR A 279 -7.01 -9.56 -0.22
N SER A 280 -7.89 -8.69 0.29
CA SER A 280 -7.50 -7.66 1.24
C SER A 280 -7.13 -8.37 2.54
N MET A 281 -6.02 -7.97 3.19
CA MET A 281 -5.71 -8.48 4.52
C MET A 281 -6.86 -8.13 5.46
N PRO A 282 -7.33 -9.08 6.32
CA PRO A 282 -8.40 -8.80 7.26
C PRO A 282 -8.02 -7.62 8.15
N THR A 283 -8.94 -6.66 8.29
CA THR A 283 -8.75 -5.49 9.16
C THR A 283 -8.98 -5.79 10.63
N ILE A 284 -9.48 -6.99 10.93
CA ILE A 284 -9.75 -7.42 12.29
C ILE A 284 -8.43 -7.61 13.03
N ILE A 285 -8.35 -7.03 14.22
CA ILE A 285 -7.14 -7.00 15.05
C ILE A 285 -7.47 -7.37 16.48
N CYS A 286 -6.54 -8.08 17.13
CA CYS A 286 -6.57 -8.31 18.56
C CYS A 286 -5.79 -7.21 19.26
N GLY A 287 -6.45 -6.47 20.14
CA GLY A 287 -5.79 -5.48 21.00
C GLY A 287 -4.96 -6.13 22.10
N SER A 288 -3.96 -5.42 22.60
CA SER A 288 -3.18 -5.78 23.78
C SER A 288 -4.02 -5.91 25.06
N ASN A 289 -5.20 -5.30 25.10
CA ASN A 289 -6.21 -5.47 26.15
C ASN A 289 -7.06 -6.75 25.98
N GLY A 290 -6.77 -7.59 24.99
CA GLY A 290 -7.49 -8.84 24.75
C GLY A 290 -8.83 -8.68 24.04
N VAL A 291 -9.18 -7.47 23.59
CA VAL A 291 -10.43 -7.20 22.85
C VAL A 291 -10.19 -7.29 21.35
N THR A 292 -11.14 -7.90 20.64
CA THR A 292 -11.11 -7.97 19.16
C THR A 292 -11.77 -6.72 18.58
N TYR A 293 -11.07 -6.02 17.69
CA TYR A 293 -11.57 -4.83 17.00
C TYR A 293 -11.73 -5.10 15.51
N GLN A 294 -12.81 -4.59 14.93
CA GLN A 294 -13.08 -4.71 13.48
C GLN A 294 -12.00 -4.04 12.61
N ASN A 295 -11.43 -2.95 13.11
CA ASN A 295 -10.37 -2.18 12.47
C ASN A 295 -9.60 -1.32 13.49
N PHE A 296 -8.51 -0.69 13.02
CA PHE A 296 -7.67 0.19 13.84
C PHE A 296 -8.40 1.42 14.39
N CYS A 297 -9.44 1.92 13.71
CA CYS A 297 -10.18 3.08 14.18
C CYS A 297 -11.03 2.74 15.40
N LYS A 298 -11.67 1.56 15.42
CA LYS A 298 -12.40 1.08 16.60
C LYS A 298 -11.50 0.83 17.80
N LEU A 299 -10.32 0.27 17.58
CA LEU A 299 -9.30 0.16 18.63
C LEU A 299 -8.91 1.54 19.17
N ARG A 300 -8.70 2.52 18.29
CA ARG A 300 -8.28 3.87 18.67
C ARG A 300 -9.37 4.67 19.40
N GLU A 301 -10.62 4.50 18.99
CA GLU A 301 -11.78 5.06 19.67
C GLU A 301 -11.84 4.56 21.11
N ASP A 302 -11.67 3.26 21.31
CA ASP A 302 -11.69 2.63 22.62
C ASP A 302 -10.48 3.04 23.49
N MET A 303 -9.28 3.08 22.90
CA MET A 303 -8.05 3.61 23.52
C MET A 303 -8.27 5.02 24.10
N CYS A 304 -8.95 5.89 23.34
CA CYS A 304 -9.23 7.26 23.77
C CYS A 304 -10.33 7.35 24.83
N SER A 305 -11.37 6.52 24.72
CA SER A 305 -12.46 6.46 25.69
C SER A 305 -11.98 5.96 27.06
N GLN A 306 -11.15 4.92 27.07
CA GLN A 306 -10.62 4.31 28.29
C GLN A 306 -9.37 5.02 28.85
N LYS A 307 -8.73 5.90 28.07
CA LYS A 307 -7.45 6.57 28.39
C LYS A 307 -6.29 5.61 28.68
N ILE A 308 -6.34 4.40 28.12
CA ILE A 308 -5.25 3.42 28.17
C ILE A 308 -4.65 3.27 26.77
N PHE A 309 -3.34 3.04 26.69
CA PHE A 309 -2.68 2.75 25.43
C PHE A 309 -2.92 1.29 25.05
N ILE A 310 -3.65 1.09 23.94
CA ILE A 310 -3.94 -0.24 23.39
C ILE A 310 -3.06 -0.43 22.15
N ASP A 311 -2.04 -1.28 22.23
CA ASP A 311 -1.29 -1.71 21.05
C ASP A 311 -2.00 -2.87 20.32
N ILE A 312 -1.61 -3.14 19.08
CA ILE A 312 -2.04 -4.36 18.37
C ILE A 312 -1.19 -5.53 18.87
N LYS A 313 -1.84 -6.60 19.33
CA LYS A 313 -1.19 -7.82 19.80
C LYS A 313 -0.92 -8.81 18.66
N HIS A 314 -1.88 -8.94 17.75
CA HIS A 314 -1.75 -9.68 16.50
C HIS A 314 -2.94 -9.39 15.58
N LEU A 315 -2.81 -9.74 14.30
CA LEU A 315 -3.93 -9.74 13.36
C LEU A 315 -4.92 -10.89 13.63
N GLY A 316 -6.19 -10.65 13.31
CA GLY A 316 -7.29 -11.57 13.56
C GLY A 316 -7.90 -11.45 14.96
N ASN A 317 -8.80 -12.36 15.28
CA ASN A 317 -9.53 -12.37 16.55
C ASN A 317 -8.62 -12.76 17.72
N CYS A 318 -8.82 -12.16 18.88
CA CYS A 318 -8.22 -12.64 20.11
C CYS A 318 -8.66 -14.08 20.41
N LYS A 319 -7.77 -14.87 21.01
CA LYS A 319 -8.10 -16.23 21.46
C LYS A 319 -8.93 -16.13 22.75
N GLY A 320 -10.24 -16.38 22.65
CA GLY A 320 -11.20 -16.36 23.75
C GLY A 320 -12.38 -15.42 23.48
N ASN A 321 -13.62 -15.90 23.68
CA ASN A 321 -14.82 -15.07 23.59
C ASN A 321 -14.90 -14.17 24.82
N LEU A 322 -14.40 -12.94 24.70
CA LEU A 322 -14.74 -11.86 25.63
C LEU A 322 -15.17 -10.63 24.82
N SER A 323 -16.46 -10.56 24.54
CA SER A 323 -17.14 -9.28 24.40
C SER A 323 -17.03 -8.53 25.72
N HIS A 324 -16.33 -7.39 25.72
CA HIS A 324 -16.19 -6.41 26.79
C HIS A 324 -16.10 -6.95 28.24
N PRO A 325 -14.89 -7.03 28.84
CA PRO A 325 -14.78 -6.88 30.28
C PRO A 325 -15.05 -5.40 30.67
N PRO A 326 -15.79 -5.13 31.76
CA PRO A 326 -15.95 -3.76 32.28
C PRO A 326 -14.59 -3.17 32.71
N PRO A 327 -14.45 -1.83 32.72
CA PRO A 327 -13.21 -1.16 33.09
C PRO A 327 -12.75 -1.58 34.51
N PRO A 328 -11.46 -1.87 34.72
CA PRO A 328 -10.93 -2.09 36.06
C PRO A 328 -11.11 -0.80 36.88
N LYS A 329 -11.85 -0.89 37.98
CA LYS A 329 -11.87 0.14 39.01
C LYS A 329 -10.55 0.06 39.78
N ASP A 330 -9.87 1.19 39.84
CA ASP A 330 -8.85 1.61 40.81
C ASP A 330 -8.22 0.50 41.68
N GLU A 331 -7.10 -0.04 41.23
CA GLU A 331 -6.10 -0.59 42.16
C GLU A 331 -4.69 -0.28 41.62
N VAL A 332 -4.07 0.75 42.18
CA VAL A 332 -2.67 1.10 41.96
C VAL A 332 -1.82 0.30 42.95
N PRO A 333 -0.92 -0.58 42.51
CA PRO A 333 0.03 -1.22 43.42
C PRO A 333 1.00 -0.19 44.00
N LYS A 334 1.15 -0.19 45.33
CA LYS A 334 2.13 0.60 46.09
C LYS A 334 3.56 0.36 45.57
N LEU A 335 4.15 1.38 44.96
CA LEU A 335 5.60 1.43 44.69
C LEU A 335 6.34 1.92 45.93
N ILE A 336 7.31 1.11 46.36
CA ILE A 336 8.25 1.39 47.45
C ILE A 336 9.15 2.55 47.02
N ALA A 337 9.08 3.65 47.76
CA ALA A 337 9.91 4.83 47.54
C ALA A 337 11.27 4.66 48.24
N THR A 338 12.35 4.69 47.46
CA THR A 338 13.67 5.11 47.95
C THR A 338 14.07 6.37 47.19
N ALA A 339 13.96 7.51 47.87
CA ALA A 339 14.34 8.81 47.35
C ALA A 339 15.81 9.13 47.64
N SER A 340 16.44 9.90 46.75
CA SER A 340 17.63 10.71 47.03
C SER A 340 17.55 12.02 46.23
N PRO A 341 18.11 13.16 46.71
CA PRO A 341 17.50 14.48 46.50
C PRO A 341 18.07 15.32 45.33
N ILE A 342 17.14 15.95 44.61
CA ILE A 342 17.05 17.39 44.25
C ILE A 342 18.35 18.14 43.91
N ALA A 343 18.46 18.60 42.65
CA ALA A 343 19.22 19.80 42.27
C ALA A 343 18.27 20.92 41.77
N LYS A 344 18.53 22.16 42.21
CA LYS A 344 17.68 23.37 42.07
C LYS A 344 17.61 23.98 40.65
N PRO A 345 16.57 24.80 40.35
CA PRO A 345 16.33 25.38 39.02
C PRO A 345 16.99 26.76 38.80
N SER A 346 17.45 27.04 37.58
CA SER A 346 17.97 28.36 37.17
C SER A 346 16.86 29.26 36.59
N LYS A 347 16.78 30.48 37.10
CA LYS A 347 15.83 31.56 36.76
C LYS A 347 16.10 32.17 35.37
N SER A 348 15.03 32.76 34.80
CA SER A 348 15.01 33.92 33.87
C SER A 348 14.47 33.64 32.46
N GLN A 349 13.15 33.41 32.34
CA GLN A 349 12.45 33.61 31.05
C GLN A 349 11.11 34.34 31.24
N ASP A 350 11.13 35.57 30.74
CA ASP A 350 10.08 36.50 30.33
C ASP A 350 8.75 36.61 31.10
N VAL A 351 8.81 37.38 32.18
CA VAL A 351 7.67 37.97 32.90
C VAL A 351 6.72 38.74 31.95
N SER A 352 7.22 39.30 30.85
CA SER A 352 6.44 40.04 29.84
C SER A 352 5.41 39.18 29.11
N ASN A 353 5.79 37.97 28.67
CA ASN A 353 4.89 37.07 27.95
C ASN A 353 3.85 36.45 28.89
N TYR A 354 4.27 36.19 30.13
CA TYR A 354 3.38 35.71 31.18
C TYR A 354 2.30 36.74 31.55
N TYR A 355 2.65 38.03 31.64
CA TYR A 355 1.67 39.09 31.94
C TYR A 355 0.65 39.32 30.81
N ILE A 356 1.08 39.26 29.54
CA ILE A 356 0.18 39.39 28.39
C ILE A 356 -0.87 38.27 28.41
N SER A 357 -0.42 37.04 28.69
CA SER A 357 -1.30 35.87 28.83
C SER A 357 -2.28 36.05 30.00
N LEU A 358 -1.83 36.63 31.12
CA LEU A 358 -2.67 36.91 32.28
C LEU A 358 -3.73 37.98 32.01
N ARG A 359 -3.40 39.02 31.24
CA ARG A 359 -4.36 40.07 30.87
C ARG A 359 -5.47 39.51 29.98
N ASN A 360 -5.13 38.68 28.99
CA ASN A 360 -6.10 38.02 28.14
C ASN A 360 -7.06 37.15 28.96
N LEU A 361 -6.54 36.43 29.97
CA LEU A 361 -7.37 35.67 30.90
C LEU A 361 -8.31 36.59 31.69
N VAL A 362 -7.84 37.73 32.20
CA VAL A 362 -8.70 38.70 32.92
C VAL A 362 -9.80 39.28 32.03
N ASP A 363 -9.50 39.61 30.77
CA ASP A 363 -10.48 40.14 29.84
C ASP A 363 -11.57 39.10 29.48
N ILE A 364 -11.20 37.82 29.35
CA ILE A 364 -12.14 36.70 29.21
C ILE A 364 -13.01 36.55 30.46
N LEU A 365 -12.42 36.65 31.64
CA LEU A 365 -13.13 36.50 32.91
C LEU A 365 -14.13 37.63 33.16
N ARG A 366 -13.79 38.89 32.82
CA ARG A 366 -14.75 40.02 32.89
C ARG A 366 -15.91 39.87 31.90
N LYS A 367 -15.67 39.29 30.73
CA LYS A 367 -16.69 39.12 29.69
C LYS A 367 -17.74 38.07 30.06
N ASN A 368 -17.32 37.02 30.75
CA ASN A 368 -18.17 35.86 31.02
C ASN A 368 -18.73 35.83 32.45
N TYR A 369 -18.21 36.65 33.36
CA TYR A 369 -18.60 36.69 34.77
C TYR A 369 -18.56 38.13 35.30
N PRO A 370 -19.43 38.54 36.25
CA PRO A 370 -19.49 39.89 36.81
C PRO A 370 -18.33 40.16 37.79
N LEU A 371 -17.09 39.95 37.34
CA LEU A 371 -15.87 40.03 38.13
C LEU A 371 -15.19 41.39 37.92
N ASN A 372 -15.30 42.30 38.90
CA ASN A 372 -14.62 43.59 38.85
C ASN A 372 -13.13 43.47 39.22
N ILE A 373 -12.29 42.96 38.33
CA ILE A 373 -10.83 42.84 38.50
C ILE A 373 -10.16 44.05 37.84
N THR A 374 -9.27 44.78 38.51
CA THR A 374 -8.55 45.94 37.94
C THR A 374 -7.16 45.54 37.45
N THR A 375 -6.79 45.98 36.24
CA THR A 375 -5.49 45.66 35.62
C THR A 375 -4.67 46.93 35.40
N PRO A 376 -3.47 47.07 36.01
CA PRO A 376 -2.62 48.24 35.79
C PRO A 376 -2.02 48.27 34.36
N LYS A 377 -1.66 49.46 33.85
CA LYS A 377 -1.07 49.60 32.50
C LYS A 377 0.40 49.13 32.48
N TYR A 378 0.62 47.89 32.05
CA TYR A 378 1.91 47.17 32.06
C TYR A 378 3.10 47.84 31.36
N LYS A 379 2.85 48.62 30.28
CA LYS A 379 3.92 49.24 29.47
C LYS A 379 4.72 50.32 30.22
N LYS A 380 4.28 50.77 31.41
CA LYS A 380 4.93 51.86 32.17
C LYS A 380 5.67 51.41 33.44
N LEU A 381 5.88 50.10 33.67
CA LEU A 381 6.44 49.56 34.93
C LEU A 381 7.82 48.91 34.74
N ARG A 382 8.70 48.94 35.77
CA ARG A 382 10.02 48.26 35.77
C ARG A 382 9.89 46.75 36.03
N ASN A 383 10.88 45.94 35.65
CA ASN A 383 10.78 44.46 35.69
C ASN A 383 10.48 43.85 37.07
N HIS A 384 10.96 44.45 38.15
CA HIS A 384 10.62 44.03 39.51
C HIS A 384 9.15 44.33 39.86
N GLU A 385 8.66 45.53 39.48
CA GLU A 385 7.28 45.97 39.67
C GLU A 385 6.29 45.14 38.81
N LYS A 386 6.74 44.68 37.63
CA LYS A 386 5.98 43.74 36.78
C LYS A 386 5.75 42.40 37.48
N LYS A 387 6.78 41.82 38.13
CA LYS A 387 6.65 40.56 38.89
C LYS A 387 5.68 40.70 40.07
N ILE A 388 5.77 41.81 40.82
CA ILE A 388 4.85 42.09 41.92
C ILE A 388 3.41 42.28 41.41
N SER A 389 3.24 42.97 40.28
CA SER A 389 1.93 43.19 39.67
C SER A 389 1.29 41.90 39.17
N VAL A 390 2.07 40.96 38.62
CA VAL A 390 1.60 39.61 38.24
C VAL A 390 1.07 38.86 39.46
N ILE A 391 1.83 38.86 40.56
CA ILE A 391 1.46 38.14 41.79
C ILE A 391 0.17 38.72 42.38
N LYS A 392 0.09 40.05 42.51
CA LYS A 392 -1.12 40.73 43.00
C LYS A 392 -2.35 40.45 42.12
N LEU A 393 -2.17 40.42 40.80
CA LEU A 393 -3.26 40.13 39.86
C LEU A 393 -3.74 38.68 39.95
N LEU A 394 -2.82 37.72 40.08
CA LEU A 394 -3.14 36.30 40.33
C LEU A 394 -3.91 36.10 41.63
N GLU A 395 -3.54 36.81 42.69
CA GLU A 395 -4.26 36.75 43.97
C GLU A 395 -5.66 37.35 43.87
N GLN A 396 -5.83 38.47 43.15
CA GLN A 396 -7.16 39.04 42.90
C GLN A 396 -8.06 38.10 42.09
N ILE A 397 -7.52 37.45 41.04
CA ILE A 397 -8.25 36.44 40.27
C ILE A 397 -8.65 35.28 41.20
N LYS A 398 -7.70 34.73 41.97
CA LYS A 398 -7.94 33.57 42.85
C LYS A 398 -8.93 33.86 43.98
N THR A 399 -8.94 35.07 44.51
CA THR A 399 -9.85 35.47 45.60
C THR A 399 -11.25 35.79 45.09
N LYS A 400 -11.38 36.53 43.98
CA LYS A 400 -12.69 36.88 43.42
C LYS A 400 -13.36 35.69 42.72
N TRP A 401 -12.59 34.81 42.09
CA TRP A 401 -13.10 33.55 41.51
C TRP A 401 -13.67 32.60 42.57
N ARG A 402 -13.05 32.54 43.76
CA ARG A 402 -13.59 31.76 44.89
C ARG A 402 -14.95 32.26 45.37
N ARG A 403 -15.22 33.57 45.27
CA ARG A 403 -16.54 34.15 45.59
C ARG A 403 -17.60 33.77 44.56
N VAL A 404 -17.25 33.78 43.26
CA VAL A 404 -18.17 33.32 42.20
C VAL A 404 -18.55 31.85 42.36
N LYS A 405 -17.58 31.00 42.75
CA LYS A 405 -17.82 29.57 42.95
C LYS A 405 -18.65 29.25 44.20
N SER A 406 -18.70 30.15 45.19
CA SER A 406 -19.53 29.99 46.39
C SER A 406 -20.92 30.60 46.27
N SER A 407 -21.17 31.42 45.24
CA SER A 407 -22.48 32.02 44.95
C SER A 407 -23.29 31.31 43.86
N SER A 408 -22.78 30.20 43.29
CA SER A 408 -23.57 29.35 42.39
C SER A 408 -24.44 28.41 43.23
N PRO A 409 -25.78 28.52 43.20
CA PRO A 409 -26.65 27.52 43.82
C PRO A 409 -26.49 26.20 43.08
N GLN A 410 -26.42 25.10 43.85
CA GLN A 410 -26.36 23.72 43.35
C GLN A 410 -27.61 23.34 42.58
#